data_AF-A0A2W8GKI0-F1
#
_entry.id   AF-A0A2W8GKI0-F1
#
_cell.length_a   1.000
_cell.length_b   1.000
_cell.length_c   1.000
_cell.angle_alpha   90.00
_cell.angle_beta   90.00
_cell.angle_gamma   90.00
#
_symmetry.space_group_name_H-M   'P 1'
#
loop_
_entity.id
_entity.type
_entity.pdbx_description
1 polymer ?
#
loop_
_entity_poly.entity_id
_entity_poly.type
_entity_poly.pdbx_seq_one_letter_code
_entity_poly.pdbx_strand_id
1 'polypeptide(L)'
;MKALTSLLLPVILLTGCSSSPTISPGGVNTPPPDINAWLKPRSEKPDSLSETRWKMLTDAGKTLGFRGGKAQRSWELIQALNARESTLNALYDFRPLISPEGWLPPVIDEAQDVAHITP
;
A
#
# COMPACT_ATOMS: atom_id res chain seq x y z
N MET A 1 24.50 1.30 52.96
CA MET A 1 24.15 2.03 51.71
C MET A 1 24.61 1.23 50.48
N LYS A 2 23.98 0.10 50.14
CA LYS A 2 24.33 -0.70 48.93
C LYS A 2 23.15 -1.43 48.27
N ALA A 3 21.92 -1.19 48.73
CA ALA A 3 20.75 -1.95 48.30
C ALA A 3 19.75 -1.13 47.45
N LEU A 4 20.16 0.02 46.91
CA LEU A 4 19.27 0.87 46.09
C LEU A 4 19.60 0.84 44.58
N THR A 5 20.75 0.27 44.19
CA THR A 5 21.26 0.34 42.81
C THR A 5 20.88 -0.87 41.93
N SER A 6 20.19 -1.88 42.47
CA SER A 6 19.91 -3.13 41.73
C SER A 6 18.61 -3.10 40.89
N LEU A 7 17.71 -2.14 41.13
CA LEU A 7 16.38 -2.15 40.51
C LEU A 7 16.29 -1.40 39.16
N LEU A 8 17.36 -0.74 38.71
CA LEU A 8 17.36 0.07 37.48
C LEU A 8 17.85 -0.69 36.23
N LEU A 9 18.35 -1.92 36.37
CA LEU A 9 18.93 -2.67 35.27
C LEU A 9 17.93 -3.38 34.31
N PRO A 10 16.68 -3.75 34.67
CA PRO A 10 15.84 -4.53 33.74
C PRO A 10 15.05 -3.65 32.76
N VAL A 11 14.95 -2.34 33.00
CA VAL A 11 14.13 -1.43 32.16
C VAL A 11 14.86 -1.03 30.86
N ILE A 12 16.19 -1.04 30.84
CA ILE A 12 17.00 -0.60 29.69
C ILE A 12 17.10 -1.67 28.60
N LEU A 13 16.78 -2.94 28.90
CA LEU A 13 16.88 -4.06 27.96
C LEU A 13 15.58 -4.35 27.16
N LEU A 14 14.48 -3.63 27.42
CA LEU A 14 13.21 -3.82 26.71
C LEU A 14 12.97 -2.86 25.54
N THR A 15 13.91 -1.97 25.23
CA THR A 15 13.91 -1.20 23.97
C THR A 15 14.54 -2.01 22.85
N GLY A 16 13.88 -3.14 22.53
CA GLY A 16 14.07 -3.78 21.23
C GLY A 16 13.53 -2.86 20.16
N CYS A 17 14.40 -1.99 19.62
CA CYS A 17 14.12 -1.22 18.42
C CYS A 17 13.77 -2.21 17.30
N SER A 18 12.49 -2.34 17.00
CA SER A 18 12.04 -2.80 15.69
C SER A 18 12.44 -1.72 14.69
N SER A 19 13.70 -1.74 14.25
CA SER A 19 14.13 -1.06 13.03
C SER A 19 13.45 -1.74 11.85
N SER A 20 12.14 -1.57 11.74
CA SER A 20 11.51 -1.57 10.44
C SER A 20 12.27 -0.51 9.63
N PRO A 21 12.72 -0.78 8.40
CA PRO A 21 13.18 0.30 7.55
C PRO A 21 12.01 1.29 7.46
N THR A 22 12.12 2.41 8.18
CA THR A 22 11.26 3.56 7.99
C THR A 22 11.63 4.08 6.60
N ILE A 23 10.97 3.52 5.59
CA ILE A 23 10.73 4.24 4.35
C ILE A 23 9.92 5.43 4.85
N SER A 24 10.63 6.56 5.07
CA SER A 24 9.97 7.82 5.36
C SER A 24 8.84 7.94 4.35
N PRO A 25 7.58 8.17 4.77
CA PRO A 25 6.54 8.48 3.81
C PRO A 25 7.00 9.79 3.20
N GLY A 26 7.70 9.68 2.07
CA GLY A 26 8.01 10.83 1.26
C GLY A 26 6.68 11.53 1.01
N GLY A 27 6.69 12.86 1.05
CA GLY A 27 5.46 13.64 0.91
C GLY A 27 4.66 13.18 -0.32
N VAL A 28 3.36 13.46 -0.33
CA VAL A 28 2.41 13.01 -1.37
C VAL A 28 2.92 13.22 -2.82
N ASN A 29 3.85 14.14 -3.02
CA ASN A 29 4.45 14.50 -4.31
C ASN A 29 5.82 13.89 -4.60
N THR A 30 6.41 13.13 -3.66
CA THR A 30 7.70 12.47 -3.91
C THR A 30 7.47 11.13 -4.61
N PRO A 31 8.20 10.83 -5.69
CA PRO A 31 8.08 9.55 -6.36
C PRO A 31 8.51 8.40 -5.42
N PRO A 32 7.77 7.29 -5.38
CA PRO A 32 8.20 6.10 -4.65
C PRO A 32 9.46 5.50 -5.28
N PRO A 33 10.16 4.58 -4.59
CA PRO A 33 11.25 3.83 -5.19
C PRO A 33 10.82 3.12 -6.47
N ASP A 34 11.71 3.12 -7.47
CA ASP A 34 11.49 2.46 -8.75
C ASP A 34 11.20 0.96 -8.58
N ILE A 35 10.50 0.36 -9.55
CA ILE A 35 10.09 -1.04 -9.50
C ILE A 35 11.28 -1.99 -9.33
N ASN A 36 12.45 -1.64 -9.86
CA ASN A 36 13.66 -2.44 -9.73
C ASN A 36 14.16 -2.58 -8.29
N ALA A 37 13.76 -1.69 -7.38
CA ALA A 37 14.05 -1.80 -5.95
C ALA A 37 13.33 -2.98 -5.28
N TRP A 38 12.23 -3.45 -5.87
CA TRP A 38 11.37 -4.50 -5.31
C TRP A 38 11.53 -5.86 -6.00
N LEU A 39 12.05 -5.89 -7.24
CA LEU A 39 12.14 -7.09 -8.07
C LEU A 39 13.42 -7.91 -7.88
N LYS A 40 14.37 -7.44 -7.06
CA LYS A 40 15.68 -8.09 -6.87
C LYS A 40 15.87 -8.64 -5.44
N PRO A 41 15.03 -9.59 -4.98
CA PRO A 41 15.25 -10.23 -3.70
C PRO A 41 16.47 -11.15 -3.75
N ARG A 42 17.09 -11.40 -2.59
CA ARG A 42 18.12 -12.43 -2.47
C ARG A 42 17.49 -13.80 -2.71
N SER A 43 18.02 -14.56 -3.67
CA SER A 43 17.49 -15.87 -4.07
C SER A 43 17.91 -17.01 -3.13
N GLU A 44 19.04 -16.86 -2.44
CA GLU A 44 19.66 -17.92 -1.65
C GLU A 44 19.65 -17.62 -0.15
N LYS A 45 19.36 -18.66 0.64
CA LYS A 45 19.39 -18.60 2.10
C LYS A 45 20.84 -18.56 2.59
N PRO A 46 21.24 -17.61 3.45
CA PRO A 46 22.54 -17.65 4.10
C PRO A 46 22.70 -18.86 5.03
N ASP A 47 23.90 -19.43 5.11
CA ASP A 47 24.18 -20.58 5.99
C ASP A 47 23.96 -20.28 7.48
N SER A 48 24.16 -19.02 7.89
CA SER A 48 23.95 -18.54 9.27
C SER A 48 22.47 -18.44 9.68
N LEU A 49 21.54 -18.56 8.73
CA LEU A 49 20.10 -18.47 8.98
C LEU A 49 19.44 -19.84 9.04
N SER A 50 18.62 -20.02 10.08
CA SER A 50 17.71 -21.16 10.18
C SER A 50 16.61 -21.07 9.13
N GLU A 51 16.09 -22.22 8.70
CA GLU A 51 15.05 -22.32 7.68
C GLU A 51 13.80 -21.51 8.04
N THR A 52 13.34 -21.63 9.29
CA THR A 52 12.17 -20.88 9.78
C THR A 52 12.36 -19.37 9.67
N ARG A 53 13.54 -18.85 10.05
CA ARG A 53 13.83 -17.41 9.95
C ARG A 53 13.91 -16.96 8.50
N TRP A 54 14.54 -17.76 7.64
CA TRP A 54 14.60 -17.49 6.21
C TRP A 54 13.20 -17.41 5.59
N LYS A 55 12.32 -18.36 5.91
CA LYS A 55 10.94 -18.36 5.44
C LYS A 55 10.18 -17.12 5.92
N MET A 56 10.26 -16.79 7.21
CA MET A 56 9.61 -15.60 7.77
C MET A 56 10.09 -14.30 7.10
N LEU A 57 11.40 -14.14 6.90
CA LEU A 57 11.97 -12.98 6.22
C LEU A 57 11.57 -12.92 4.74
N THR A 58 11.53 -14.06 4.06
CA THR A 58 11.11 -14.15 2.67
C THR A 58 9.64 -13.75 2.51
N ASP A 59 8.76 -14.24 3.39
CA ASP A 59 7.34 -13.94 3.33
C ASP A 59 7.05 -12.46 3.69
N ALA A 60 7.78 -11.89 4.65
CA ALA A 60 7.76 -10.46 4.93
C ALA A 60 8.29 -9.64 3.74
N GLY A 61 9.39 -10.06 3.12
CA GLY A 61 9.98 -9.43 1.95
C GLY A 61 9.05 -9.41 0.74
N LYS A 62 8.33 -10.52 0.48
CA LYS A 62 7.29 -10.59 -0.56
C LYS A 62 6.17 -9.57 -0.31
N THR A 63 5.72 -9.44 0.93
CA THR A 63 4.69 -8.48 1.31
C THR A 63 5.16 -7.04 1.09
N LEU A 64 6.41 -6.75 1.47
CA LEU A 64 7.02 -5.43 1.25
C LEU A 64 7.15 -5.12 -0.24
N GLY A 65 7.67 -6.06 -1.04
CA GLY A 65 7.80 -5.90 -2.50
C GLY A 65 6.46 -5.71 -3.20
N PHE A 66 5.42 -6.45 -2.80
CA PHE A 66 4.05 -6.25 -3.31
C PHE A 66 3.53 -4.83 -3.03
N ARG A 67 3.71 -4.33 -1.81
CA ARG A 67 3.28 -2.96 -1.44
C ARG A 67 4.09 -1.90 -2.19
N GLY A 68 5.40 -2.08 -2.29
CA GLY A 68 6.29 -1.20 -3.04
C GLY A 68 5.94 -1.13 -4.52
N GLY A 69 5.71 -2.28 -5.15
CA GLY A 69 5.27 -2.36 -6.55
C GLY A 69 3.90 -1.70 -6.78
N LYS A 70 2.94 -1.91 -5.87
CA LYS A 70 1.66 -1.20 -5.93
C LYS A 70 1.84 0.31 -5.81
N ALA A 71 2.69 0.78 -4.90
CA ALA A 71 2.94 2.21 -4.74
C ALA A 71 3.54 2.82 -6.01
N GLN A 72 4.55 2.16 -6.59
CA GLN A 72 5.17 2.57 -7.86
C GLN A 72 4.15 2.61 -9.00
N ARG A 73 3.34 1.56 -9.17
CA ARG A 73 2.32 1.51 -10.22
C ARG A 73 1.23 2.55 -10.03
N SER A 74 0.75 2.74 -8.80
CA SER A 74 -0.24 3.78 -8.49
C SER A 74 0.29 5.17 -8.82
N TRP A 75 1.57 5.43 -8.52
CA TRP A 75 2.20 6.71 -8.86
C TRP A 75 2.22 6.94 -10.38
N GLU A 76 2.63 5.94 -11.18
CA GLU A 76 2.58 6.04 -12.64
C GLU A 76 1.16 6.34 -13.16
N LEU A 77 0.15 5.65 -12.60
CA LEU A 77 -1.25 5.85 -12.98
C LEU A 77 -1.74 7.26 -12.64
N ILE A 78 -1.42 7.77 -11.46
CA ILE A 78 -1.76 9.14 -11.06
C ILE A 78 -1.15 10.14 -12.04
N GLN A 79 0.13 9.98 -12.41
CA GLN A 79 0.76 10.87 -13.38
C GLN A 79 0.11 10.77 -14.77
N ALA A 80 -0.27 9.57 -15.20
CA ALA A 80 -0.99 9.36 -16.45
C ALA A 80 -2.40 9.98 -16.43
N LEU A 81 -3.10 9.95 -15.30
CA LEU A 81 -4.40 10.60 -15.11
C LEU A 81 -4.25 12.12 -15.12
N ASN A 82 -3.29 12.67 -14.37
CA ASN A 82 -3.00 14.10 -14.33
C ASN A 82 -2.64 14.64 -15.72
N ALA A 83 -1.85 13.88 -16.50
CA ALA A 83 -1.52 14.25 -17.88
C ALA A 83 -2.74 14.29 -18.83
N ARG A 84 -3.87 13.67 -18.43
CA ARG A 84 -5.11 13.55 -19.22
C ARG A 84 -6.28 14.31 -18.59
N GLU A 85 -6.01 15.17 -17.61
CA GLU A 85 -7.03 15.84 -16.80
C GLU A 85 -8.12 16.51 -17.65
N SER A 86 -7.76 17.28 -18.67
CA SER A 86 -8.74 17.98 -19.52
C SER A 86 -9.66 17.04 -20.29
N THR A 87 -9.12 15.93 -20.81
CA THR A 87 -9.91 14.89 -21.49
C THR A 87 -10.84 14.18 -20.51
N LEU A 88 -10.36 13.84 -19.32
CA LEU A 88 -11.16 13.19 -18.29
C LEU A 88 -12.28 14.12 -17.78
N ASN A 89 -12.00 15.41 -17.59
CA ASN A 89 -12.99 16.40 -17.19
C ASN A 89 -14.09 16.59 -18.24
N ALA A 90 -13.75 16.50 -19.54
CA ALA A 90 -14.73 16.58 -20.61
C ALA A 90 -15.58 15.29 -20.72
N LEU A 91 -14.97 14.12 -20.53
CA LEU A 91 -15.65 12.82 -20.64
C LEU A 91 -16.57 12.53 -19.45
N TYR A 92 -16.11 12.88 -18.25
CA TYR A 92 -16.82 12.67 -16.98
C TYR A 92 -17.43 13.98 -16.45
N ASP A 93 -17.95 14.83 -17.34
CA ASP A 93 -18.68 16.03 -16.94
C ASP A 93 -20.09 15.66 -16.47
N PHE A 94 -20.26 15.56 -15.15
CA PHE A 94 -21.55 15.24 -14.54
C PHE A 94 -22.48 16.46 -14.41
N ARG A 95 -21.99 17.69 -14.60
CA ARG A 95 -22.79 18.91 -14.39
C ARG A 95 -24.09 18.95 -15.20
N PRO A 96 -24.12 18.50 -16.48
CA PRO A 96 -25.36 18.46 -17.25
C PRO A 96 -26.39 17.45 -16.73
N LEU A 97 -25.97 16.48 -15.90
CA LEU A 97 -26.83 15.44 -15.35
C LEU A 97 -27.44 15.83 -14.00
N ILE A 98 -26.94 16.91 -13.37
CA ILE A 98 -27.45 17.41 -12.09
C ILE A 98 -28.80 18.08 -12.33
N SER A 99 -29.78 17.78 -11.48
CA SER A 99 -31.09 18.41 -11.56
C SER A 99 -31.05 19.91 -11.25
N PRO A 100 -32.09 20.68 -11.63
CA PRO A 100 -32.18 22.10 -11.25
C PRO A 100 -32.15 22.33 -9.73
N GLU A 101 -32.65 21.36 -8.95
CA GLU A 101 -32.65 21.40 -7.48
C GLU A 101 -31.32 20.96 -6.85
N GLY A 102 -30.33 20.56 -7.66
CA GLY A 102 -28.97 20.26 -7.21
C GLY A 102 -28.75 18.83 -6.70
N TRP A 103 -29.67 17.89 -6.98
CA TRP A 103 -29.47 16.48 -6.63
C TRP A 103 -28.74 15.73 -7.75
N LEU A 104 -27.83 14.83 -7.36
CA LEU A 104 -27.13 13.93 -8.27
C LEU A 104 -28.06 12.78 -8.69
N PRO A 105 -28.18 12.45 -9.98
CA PRO A 105 -29.06 11.38 -10.42
C PRO A 105 -28.65 10.02 -9.85
N PRO A 106 -29.61 9.08 -9.71
CA PRO A 106 -29.29 7.73 -9.26
C PRO A 106 -28.44 6.99 -10.31
N VAL A 107 -27.66 6.03 -9.85
CA VAL A 107 -26.96 5.09 -10.74
C VAL A 107 -27.94 3.98 -11.11
N ILE A 108 -28.25 3.87 -12.41
CA ILE A 108 -29.14 2.84 -12.96
C ILE A 108 -28.25 1.68 -13.41
N ASP A 109 -28.53 0.48 -12.92
CA ASP A 109 -27.96 -0.76 -13.45
C ASP A 109 -28.99 -1.39 -14.42
N GLU A 110 -28.55 -1.75 -15.62
CA GLU A 110 -29.42 -2.35 -16.64
C GLU A 110 -29.03 -3.81 -16.83
N ALA A 111 -30.02 -4.70 -16.68
CA ALA A 111 -29.87 -6.11 -17.01
C ALA A 111 -30.97 -6.50 -18.00
N GLN A 112 -30.58 -7.05 -19.14
CA GLN A 112 -31.47 -7.60 -20.15
C GLN A 112 -31.51 -9.14 -20.03
N ASP A 113 -32.63 -9.76 -20.39
CA ASP A 113 -32.82 -11.22 -20.43
C ASP A 113 -32.55 -11.97 -19.11
N VAL A 114 -32.97 -11.40 -17.98
CA VAL A 114 -32.85 -12.05 -16.66
C VAL A 114 -33.99 -13.06 -16.45
N ALA A 115 -33.67 -14.35 -16.46
CA ALA A 115 -34.59 -15.41 -16.04
C ALA A 115 -34.42 -15.71 -14.54
N HIS A 116 -35.51 -15.61 -13.77
CA HIS A 116 -35.56 -16.07 -12.38
C HIS A 116 -36.41 -17.34 -12.29
N ILE A 117 -35.78 -18.47 -11.97
CA ILE A 117 -36.46 -19.75 -11.72
C ILE A 117 -36.46 -19.98 -10.21
N THR A 118 -37.63 -19.85 -9.57
CA THR A 118 -37.84 -20.25 -8.18
C THR A 118 -38.35 -21.69 -8.16
N PRO A 119 -37.76 -22.61 -7.36
CA PRO A 119 -38.16 -24.02 -7.29
C PRO A 119 -39.53 -24.23 -6.66
#